data_AF-A0A7J7JKF7-F1
#
_entry.id   AF-A0A7J7JKF7-F1
#
_cell.length_a   1.000
_cell.length_b   1.000
_cell.length_c   1.000
_cell.angle_alpha   90.00
_cell.angle_beta   90.00
_cell.angle_gamma   90.00
#
_symmetry.space_group_name_H-M   'P 1'
#
loop_
_entity.id
_entity.type
_entity.pdbx_description
1 polymer ?
#
loop_
_entity_poly.entity_id
_entity_poly.type
_entity_poly.pdbx_seq_one_letter_code
_entity_poly.pdbx_strand_id
1 'polypeptide(L)'
;MLAVLFHGYPVWLGGRKNYNHVWEWHKRGTKTPIEYSDWYERQPDIFHGGHACLRVYGHSYDTNVKEQVQWDDAPCARKEFFICETYPNA
;
A
#
# COMPACT_ATOMS: atom_id res chain seq x y z
N MET A 1 -3.03 -3.47 15.40
CA MET A 1 -2.72 -4.52 14.41
C MET A 1 -3.66 -4.28 13.22
N LEU A 2 -3.18 -3.72 12.10
CA LEU A 2 -4.04 -3.31 10.97
C LEU A 2 -4.86 -4.48 10.39
N ALA A 3 -4.38 -5.72 10.51
CA ALA A 3 -5.04 -6.91 9.98
C ALA A 3 -6.47 -7.16 10.52
N VAL A 4 -6.82 -6.65 11.70
CA VAL A 4 -8.16 -6.89 12.29
C VAL A 4 -9.23 -5.96 11.68
N LEU A 5 -8.84 -4.89 10.98
CA LEU A 5 -9.79 -3.88 10.52
C LEU A 5 -10.39 -4.15 9.13
N PHE A 6 -9.81 -5.04 8.32
CA PHE A 6 -10.09 -5.03 6.87
C PHE A 6 -10.61 -6.33 6.24
N HIS A 7 -10.86 -7.40 7.00
CA HIS A 7 -11.46 -8.67 6.50
C HIS A 7 -10.92 -9.12 5.11
N GLY A 8 -9.61 -8.98 4.88
CA GLY A 8 -8.98 -9.32 3.60
C GLY A 8 -9.25 -8.38 2.40
N TYR A 9 -9.98 -7.28 2.56
CA TYR A 9 -10.17 -6.30 1.48
C TYR A 9 -8.89 -5.48 1.24
N PRO A 10 -8.55 -5.16 -0.04
CA PRO A 10 -7.49 -4.23 -0.34
C PRO A 10 -7.79 -2.82 0.19
N VAL A 11 -6.76 -2.16 0.71
CA VAL A 11 -6.88 -0.81 1.25
C VAL A 11 -5.70 0.05 0.81
N TRP A 12 -6.00 1.21 0.23
CA TRP A 12 -5.00 2.19 -0.14
C TRP A 12 -4.31 2.79 1.09
N LEU A 13 -2.99 2.91 0.97
CA LEU A 13 -2.14 3.73 1.84
C LEU A 13 -1.74 5.01 1.11
N GLY A 14 -1.10 5.95 1.82
CA GLY A 14 -0.61 7.20 1.24
C GLY A 14 0.63 7.07 0.35
N GLY A 15 1.09 5.86 0.04
CA GLY A 15 2.32 5.64 -0.72
C GLY A 15 2.10 5.74 -2.23
N ARG A 16 3.00 6.44 -2.93
CA ARG A 16 2.99 6.54 -4.39
C ARG A 16 4.40 6.56 -4.97
N LYS A 17 4.58 5.94 -6.13
CA LYS A 17 5.81 5.99 -6.92
C LYS A 17 5.86 7.28 -7.75
N ASN A 18 6.98 8.00 -7.67
CA ASN A 18 7.22 9.21 -8.47
C ASN A 18 7.78 8.88 -9.88
N TYR A 19 8.00 9.90 -10.71
CA TYR A 19 8.54 9.73 -12.07
C TYR A 19 9.98 9.18 -12.12
N ASN A 20 10.72 9.27 -11.02
CA ASN A 20 12.07 8.70 -10.88
C ASN A 20 12.04 7.29 -10.28
N HIS A 21 10.87 6.65 -10.24
CA HIS A 21 10.65 5.31 -9.68
C HIS A 21 10.92 5.17 -8.16
N VAL A 22 10.95 6.29 -7.43
CA VAL A 22 11.09 6.30 -5.97
C VAL A 22 9.72 6.28 -5.31
N TRP A 23 9.56 5.43 -4.29
CA TRP A 23 8.35 5.38 -3.46
C TRP A 23 8.37 6.50 -2.42
N GLU A 24 7.27 7.24 -2.33
CA GLU A 24 7.11 8.39 -1.43
C GLU A 24 5.79 8.28 -0.66
N TRP A 25 5.82 8.65 0.62
CA TRP A 25 4.60 8.96 1.36
C TRP A 25 4.07 10.33 0.93
N HIS A 26 2.83 10.37 0.48
CA HIS A 26 2.08 11.59 0.23
C HIS A 26 1.30 11.97 1.49
N LYS A 27 1.86 12.87 2.28
CA LYS A 27 1.18 13.50 3.42
C LYS A 27 0.62 14.85 2.98
N ARG A 28 -0.25 15.46 3.80
CA ARG A 28 -0.83 16.78 3.49
C ARG A 28 0.29 17.80 3.22
N GLY A 29 0.43 18.23 1.97
CA GLY A 29 1.39 19.25 1.55
C GLY A 29 2.85 18.81 1.44
N THR A 30 3.18 17.55 1.73
CA THR A 30 4.57 17.07 1.71
C THR A 30 4.69 15.68 1.08
N LYS A 31 5.87 15.42 0.52
CA LYS A 31 6.28 14.11 0.00
C LYS A 31 7.58 13.72 0.66
N THR A 32 7.64 12.52 1.21
CA THR A 32 8.85 12.01 1.87
C THR A 32 9.18 10.63 1.35
N PRO A 33 10.44 10.32 0.97
CA PRO A 33 10.82 8.98 0.56
C PRO A 33 10.44 7.93 1.60
N ILE A 34 10.03 6.76 1.14
CA ILE A 34 9.77 5.61 1.99
C ILE A 34 11.11 4.93 2.32
N GLU A 35 11.47 4.86 3.60
CA GLU A 35 12.70 4.22 4.08
C GLU A 35 12.47 2.78 4.60
N TYR A 36 11.32 2.53 5.22
CA TYR A 36 10.88 1.21 5.66
C TYR A 36 9.88 0.63 4.66
N SER A 37 9.98 -0.67 4.39
CA SER A 37 9.02 -1.37 3.54
C SER A 37 8.59 -2.71 4.10
N ASP A 38 7.33 -3.07 3.86
CA ASP A 38 6.74 -4.36 4.18
C ASP A 38 6.07 -4.96 2.94
N TRP A 39 6.80 -4.97 1.82
CA TRP A 39 6.33 -5.56 0.57
C TRP A 39 6.01 -7.03 0.73
N TYR A 40 4.91 -7.46 0.11
CA TYR A 40 4.68 -8.87 -0.13
C TYR A 40 5.82 -9.45 -0.97
N GLU A 41 6.05 -10.76 -0.85
CA GLU A 41 7.12 -11.41 -1.61
C GLU A 41 6.98 -11.08 -3.10
N ARG A 42 8.09 -10.62 -3.71
CA ARG A 42 8.21 -10.23 -5.12
C ARG A 42 7.52 -8.91 -5.50
N GLN A 43 6.98 -8.16 -4.53
CA GLN A 43 6.54 -6.78 -4.72
C GLN A 43 7.65 -5.77 -4.36
N PRO A 44 7.62 -4.55 -4.93
CA PRO A 44 6.74 -4.13 -6.03
C PRO A 44 7.20 -4.77 -7.34
N ASP A 45 6.25 -5.29 -8.12
CA ASP A 45 6.52 -5.97 -9.38
C ASP A 45 6.35 -5.02 -10.59
N ILE A 46 6.70 -5.50 -11.78
CA ILE A 46 6.51 -4.75 -13.04
C ILE A 46 5.26 -5.21 -13.80
N PHE A 47 4.51 -6.18 -13.26
CA PHE A 47 3.33 -6.69 -13.94
C PHE A 47 2.34 -5.52 -14.09
N HIS A 48 1.97 -5.23 -15.34
CA HIS A 48 1.08 -4.15 -15.76
C HIS A 48 1.68 -2.73 -15.91
N GLY A 49 3.01 -2.55 -15.90
CA GLY A 49 3.66 -1.39 -16.53
C GLY A 49 3.29 0.00 -16.01
N GLY A 50 2.70 0.12 -14.83
CA GLY A 50 2.17 1.39 -14.32
C GLY A 50 1.54 1.35 -12.93
N HIS A 51 1.79 0.30 -12.15
CA HIS A 51 1.40 0.26 -10.75
C HIS A 51 2.25 1.27 -9.97
N ALA A 52 1.59 2.30 -9.44
CA ALA A 52 2.27 3.43 -8.83
C ALA A 52 1.65 3.81 -7.48
N CYS A 53 0.62 3.09 -7.03
CA CYS A 53 -0.06 3.36 -5.77
C CYS A 53 0.08 2.18 -4.82
N LEU A 54 0.36 2.49 -3.55
CA LEU A 54 0.61 1.53 -2.49
C LEU A 54 -0.69 1.14 -1.82
N ARG A 55 -0.97 -0.16 -1.77
CA ARG A 55 -2.06 -0.73 -0.97
C ARG A 55 -1.52 -1.78 -0.03
N VAL A 56 -2.30 -2.08 1.01
CA VAL A 56 -2.20 -3.36 1.71
C VAL A 56 -3.21 -4.31 1.11
N TYR A 57 -2.80 -5.55 0.90
CA TYR A 57 -3.67 -6.59 0.37
C TYR A 57 -3.40 -7.90 1.12
N GLY A 58 -4.47 -8.58 1.52
CA GLY A 58 -4.36 -9.92 2.07
C GLY A 58 -4.05 -10.89 0.94
N HIS A 59 -2.78 -11.23 0.76
CA HIS A 59 -2.38 -12.28 -0.20
C HIS A 59 -2.68 -13.66 0.40
N SER A 60 -3.96 -14.00 0.61
CA SER A 60 -4.35 -15.35 1.00
C SER A 60 -4.53 -16.21 -0.25
N TYR A 61 -3.42 -16.81 -0.71
CA TYR A 61 -3.49 -17.99 -1.58
C TYR A 61 -3.53 -19.28 -0.75
N ASP A 62 -3.14 -19.21 0.52
CA ASP A 62 -3.16 -20.31 1.47
C ASP A 62 -4.06 -19.93 2.65
N THR A 63 -5.16 -20.67 2.82
CA THR A 63 -6.14 -20.48 3.90
C THR A 63 -5.59 -20.87 5.28
N ASN A 64 -4.39 -21.47 5.35
CA ASN A 64 -3.75 -21.89 6.59
C ASN A 64 -2.70 -20.90 7.10
N VAL A 65 -2.35 -19.88 6.31
CA VAL A 65 -1.45 -18.82 6.72
C VAL A 65 -2.30 -17.67 7.25
N LYS A 66 -2.10 -17.28 8.52
CA LYS A 66 -2.69 -16.04 9.07
C LYS A 66 -2.48 -14.93 8.05
N GLU A 67 -3.56 -14.29 7.62
CA GLU A 67 -3.59 -13.23 6.61
C GLU A 67 -2.33 -12.35 6.69
N GLN A 68 -1.38 -12.57 5.78
CA GLN A 68 -0.21 -11.71 5.68
C GLN A 68 -0.68 -10.45 4.96
N VAL A 69 -1.04 -9.45 5.76
CA VAL A 69 -1.41 -8.12 5.28
C VAL A 69 -0.13 -7.36 4.99
N GLN A 70 0.39 -7.54 3.79
CA GLN A 70 1.61 -6.91 3.30
C GLN A 70 1.30 -5.93 2.17
N TRP A 71 2.31 -5.18 1.77
CA TRP A 71 2.19 -4.15 0.76
C TRP A 71 2.22 -4.73 -0.64
N ASP A 72 1.41 -4.15 -1.50
CA ASP A 72 1.28 -4.49 -2.91
C ASP A 72 1.16 -3.18 -3.70
N ASP A 73 1.72 -3.14 -4.90
CA ASP A 73 1.53 -2.02 -5.81
C ASP A 73 0.42 -2.33 -6.81
N ALA A 74 -0.42 -1.33 -7.07
CA ALA A 74 -1.57 -1.48 -7.93
C ALA A 74 -1.81 -0.24 -8.81
N PRO A 75 -2.62 -0.36 -9.88
CA PRO A 75 -3.03 0.78 -10.68
C PRO A 75 -3.83 1.74 -9.80
N CYS A 76 -3.40 3.00 -9.75
CA CYS A 76 -4.05 4.04 -8.95
C CYS A 76 -5.53 4.28 -9.30
N ALA A 77 -6.00 3.80 -10.45
CA ALA A 77 -7.39 3.92 -10.89
C ALA A 77 -8.35 2.90 -10.24
N ARG A 78 -7.85 1.91 -9.47
CA ARG A 78 -8.74 0.95 -8.78
C ARG A 78 -9.52 1.66 -7.67
N LYS A 79 -10.78 1.25 -7.50
CA LYS A 79 -11.69 1.74 -6.46
C LYS A 79 -11.60 0.80 -5.26
N GLU A 80 -10.90 1.23 -4.22
CA GLU A 80 -10.67 0.46 -3.00
C GLU A 80 -10.89 1.37 -1.78
N PHE A 81 -11.03 0.78 -0.59
CA PHE A 81 -11.05 1.56 0.65
C PHE A 81 -9.69 2.23 0.87
N PHE A 82 -9.61 3.21 1.78
CA PHE A 82 -8.36 3.90 2.09
C PHE A 82 -8.26 4.23 3.57
N ILE A 83 -7.02 4.37 4.06
CA ILE A 83 -6.73 4.85 5.42
C ILE A 83 -6.20 6.27 5.34
N CYS A 84 -6.72 7.13 6.20
CA CYS A 84 -6.16 8.45 6.44
C CYS A 84 -5.35 8.45 7.74
N GLU A 85 -4.21 9.15 7.72
CA GLU A 85 -3.49 9.56 8.92
C GLU A 85 -3.85 11.03 9.20
N THR A 86 -4.31 11.32 10.41
CA THR A 86 -4.59 12.68 10.86
C THR A 86 -3.72 13.03 12.05
N TYR A 87 -3.18 14.24 12.08
CA TYR A 87 -2.48 14.77 13.24
C TYR A 87 -3.46 15.61 14.07
N PRO A 88 -3.55 15.44 15.40
CA PRO A 88 -4.53 16.14 16.23
C PRO A 88 -4.48 17.67 16.17
N ASN A 89 -3.41 18.28 15.64
CA ASN A 89 -3.15 19.72 15.66
C ASN A 89 -2.66 20.30 14.31
N ALA A 90 -3.12 19.79 13.16
CA ALA A 90 -2.76 20.28 11.82
C ALA A 90 -3.89 21.02 11.10
#